data_AF-A0A2S9FP11-F1
#
_entry.id   AF-A0A2S9FP11-F1
#
_cell.length_a   1.000
_cell.length_b   1.000
_cell.length_c   1.000
_cell.angle_alpha   90.00
_cell.angle_beta   90.00
_cell.angle_gamma   90.00
#
_symmetry.space_group_name_H-M   'P 1'
#
loop_
_entity.id
_entity.type
_entity.pdbx_description
1 polymer ?
#
loop_
_entity_poly.entity_id
_entity_poly.type
_entity_poly.pdbx_seq_one_letter_code
_entity_poly.pdbx_strand_id
1 'polypeptide(L)'
;MDLTFDDATSEFRAEVRDFLAAHKDAFPTKSYDTAEGFEQHRVWDKVLFDAGLSVITWPEKYGGRDATLLQWIAYEEEYFRAG
;
A
#
# COMPACT_ATOMS: atom_id res chain seq x y z
N MET A 1 0.38 11.14 27.42
CA MET A 1 -0.06 10.55 26.15
C MET A 1 1.08 10.73 25.18
N ASP A 2 1.63 9.64 24.66
CA ASP A 2 2.63 9.70 23.59
C ASP A 2 1.89 9.68 22.26
N LEU A 3 2.23 10.60 21.37
CA LEU A 3 1.61 10.79 20.06
C LEU A 3 2.63 10.56 18.92
N THR A 4 3.83 10.09 19.26
CA THR A 4 4.87 9.78 18.29
C THR A 4 4.71 8.36 17.76
N PHE A 5 5.07 8.15 16.50
CA PHE A 5 5.17 6.81 15.94
C PHE A 5 6.37 6.09 16.57
N ASP A 6 6.22 4.79 16.81
CA ASP A 6 7.38 3.95 17.10
C ASP A 6 8.28 3.78 15.87
N ASP A 7 9.48 3.23 16.09
CA ASP A 7 10.48 3.04 15.04
C ASP A 7 9.94 2.10 13.94
N ALA A 8 9.26 1.02 14.31
CA ALA A 8 8.70 0.05 13.37
C ALA A 8 7.65 0.68 12.43
N THR A 9 6.79 1.56 12.94
CA THR A 9 5.81 2.29 12.14
C THR A 9 6.48 3.33 11.26
N SER A 10 7.52 4.01 11.78
CA SER A 10 8.27 5.01 11.03
C SER A 10 9.04 4.40 9.85
N GLU A 11 9.67 3.25 10.05
CA GLU A 11 10.35 2.47 9.02
C GLU A 11 9.37 1.97 7.95
N PHE A 12 8.25 1.37 8.38
CA PHE A 12 7.21 0.90 7.47
C PHE A 12 6.63 2.04 6.62
N ARG A 13 6.37 3.20 7.23
CA ARG A 13 5.88 4.38 6.51
C ARG A 13 6.88 4.86 5.45
N ALA A 14 8.18 4.85 5.76
CA ALA A 14 9.22 5.21 4.80
C ALA A 14 9.29 4.20 3.64
N GLU A 15 9.26 2.91 3.94
CA GLU A 15 9.22 1.83 2.95
C GLU A 15 8.04 2.01 1.98
N VAL A 16 6.84 2.22 2.50
CA VAL A 16 5.62 2.41 1.69
C VAL A 16 5.74 3.64 0.80
N ARG A 17 6.22 4.76 1.34
CA ARG A 17 6.42 6.00 0.57
C ARG A 17 7.37 5.78 -0.61
N ASP A 18 8.51 5.17 -0.35
CA ASP A 18 9.54 4.95 -1.36
C ASP A 18 9.05 3.97 -2.43
N PHE A 19 8.34 2.91 -2.02
CA PHE A 19 7.71 1.96 -2.92
C PHE A 19 6.70 2.64 -3.86
N LEU A 20 5.76 3.41 -3.30
CA LEU A 20 4.73 4.10 -4.08
C LEU A 20 5.35 5.14 -5.03
N ALA A 21 6.38 5.86 -4.59
CA ALA A 21 7.10 6.81 -5.43
C ALA A 21 7.79 6.13 -6.62
N ALA A 22 8.37 4.94 -6.41
CA ALA A 22 9.03 4.17 -7.46
C ALA A 22 8.07 3.52 -8.46
N HIS A 23 6.81 3.29 -8.08
CA HIS A 23 5.82 2.56 -8.89
C HIS A 23 4.68 3.43 -9.43
N LYS A 24 4.82 4.77 -9.42
CA LYS A 24 3.80 5.69 -9.93
C LYS A 24 3.34 5.40 -11.36
N ASP A 25 4.23 4.92 -12.21
CA ASP A 25 3.91 4.58 -13.60
C ASP A 25 2.93 3.39 -13.73
N ALA A 26 2.81 2.56 -12.69
CA ALA A 26 1.88 1.44 -12.63
C ALA A 26 0.51 1.82 -12.05
N PHE A 27 0.32 3.06 -11.58
CA PHE A 27 -0.94 3.48 -10.97
C PHE A 27 -2.05 3.49 -12.02
N PRO A 28 -3.25 2.96 -11.70
CA PRO A 28 -4.37 2.99 -12.62
C PRO A 28 -4.84 4.44 -12.81
N THR A 29 -4.96 4.86 -14.08
CA THR A 29 -5.39 6.23 -14.44
C THR A 29 -6.76 6.26 -15.11
N LYS A 30 -7.28 5.10 -15.50
CA LYS A 30 -8.60 4.94 -16.14
C LYS A 30 -9.64 4.48 -15.12
N SER A 31 -10.90 4.78 -15.40
CA SER A 31 -12.02 4.30 -14.58
C SER A 31 -12.07 2.77 -14.55
N TYR A 32 -12.28 2.22 -13.36
CA TYR A 32 -12.47 0.79 -13.11
C TYR A 32 -13.64 0.19 -13.92
N ASP A 33 -14.63 1.01 -14.28
CA ASP A 33 -15.82 0.57 -15.05
C ASP A 33 -15.54 0.33 -16.54
N THR A 34 -14.30 0.49 -16.98
CA THR A 34 -13.86 0.20 -18.36
C THR A 34 -12.99 -1.04 -18.37
N ALA A 35 -13.02 -1.80 -19.48
CA ALA A 35 -12.15 -2.97 -19.62
C ALA A 35 -10.65 -2.61 -19.49
N GLU A 36 -10.24 -1.46 -20.03
CA GLU A 36 -8.88 -0.95 -19.90
C GLU A 36 -8.53 -0.61 -18.44
N GLY A 37 -9.39 0.14 -17.75
CA GLY A 37 -9.14 0.50 -16.35
C GLY A 37 -9.19 -0.69 -15.40
N PHE A 38 -10.08 -1.66 -15.63
CA PHE A 38 -10.10 -2.91 -14.87
C PHE A 38 -8.77 -3.67 -15.00
N GLU A 39 -8.22 -3.80 -16.21
CA GLU A 39 -6.92 -4.44 -16.40
C GLU A 39 -5.77 -3.63 -15.76
N GLN A 40 -5.81 -2.30 -15.79
CA GLN A 40 -4.82 -1.47 -15.07
C GLN A 40 -4.85 -1.74 -13.56
N HIS A 41 -6.04 -1.79 -12.96
CA HIS A 41 -6.16 -2.09 -11.52
C HIS A 41 -5.70 -3.50 -11.20
N ARG A 42 -6.00 -4.50 -12.04
CA ARG A 42 -5.51 -5.87 -11.86
C ARG A 42 -3.99 -5.96 -11.89
N VAL A 43 -3.33 -5.19 -12.75
CA VAL A 43 -1.87 -5.08 -12.77
C VAL A 43 -1.36 -4.42 -11.49
N TRP A 44 -2.00 -3.33 -11.07
CA TRP A 44 -1.60 -2.62 -9.85
C TRP A 44 -1.78 -3.46 -8.58
N ASP A 45 -2.91 -4.14 -8.42
CA ASP A 45 -3.17 -5.06 -7.31
C ASP A 45 -2.12 -6.17 -7.25
N LYS A 46 -1.67 -6.67 -8.42
CA LYS A 46 -0.57 -7.63 -8.47
C LYS A 46 0.76 -7.03 -8.00
N VAL A 47 1.08 -5.80 -8.41
CA VAL A 47 2.30 -5.10 -7.96
C VAL A 47 2.29 -4.90 -6.44
N LEU A 48 1.16 -4.48 -5.88
CA LEU A 48 0.98 -4.37 -4.44
C LEU A 48 1.10 -5.72 -3.73
N PHE A 49 0.48 -6.77 -4.27
CA PHE A 49 0.52 -8.11 -3.68
C PHE A 49 1.94 -8.69 -3.69
N ASP A 50 2.67 -8.55 -4.80
CA ASP A 50 4.04 -9.04 -4.93
C ASP A 50 5.00 -8.32 -3.94
N ALA A 51 4.67 -7.08 -3.54
CA ALA A 51 5.38 -6.33 -2.49
C ALA A 51 4.88 -6.60 -1.05
N GLY A 52 3.80 -7.38 -0.89
CA GLY A 52 3.15 -7.63 0.39
C GLY A 52 2.36 -6.42 0.93
N LEU A 53 1.97 -5.49 0.07
CA LEU A 53 1.27 -4.25 0.41
C LEU A 53 -0.24 -4.28 0.10
N SER A 54 -0.73 -5.31 -0.60
CA SER A 54 -2.17 -5.41 -0.95
C SER A 54 -3.09 -5.68 0.25
N VAL A 55 -2.64 -6.46 1.23
CA VAL A 55 -3.44 -6.89 2.40
C VAL A 55 -2.63 -6.82 3.70
N ILE A 56 -2.01 -5.67 3.98
CA ILE A 56 -1.03 -5.51 5.08
C ILE A 56 -1.56 -5.94 6.46
N THR A 57 -2.85 -5.78 6.74
CA THR A 57 -3.46 -6.13 8.03
C THR A 57 -3.76 -7.62 8.19
N TRP A 58 -3.66 -8.42 7.12
CA TRP A 58 -3.91 -9.85 7.20
C TRP A 58 -2.69 -10.58 7.76
N PRO A 59 -2.89 -11.77 8.36
CA PRO A 59 -1.80 -12.63 8.74
C PRO A 59 -0.88 -13.01 7.57
N GLU A 60 0.43 -13.16 7.83
CA GLU A 60 1.44 -13.56 6.83
C GLU A 60 1.08 -14.85 6.11
N LYS A 61 0.46 -15.82 6.80
CA LYS A 61 -0.01 -17.09 6.19
C LYS A 61 -1.05 -16.91 5.08
N TYR A 62 -1.65 -15.73 4.98
CA TYR A 62 -2.59 -15.35 3.92
C TYR A 62 -2.02 -14.28 2.97
N GLY A 63 -0.71 -14.03 3.03
CA GLY A 63 -0.01 -13.06 2.17
C GLY A 63 -0.05 -11.62 2.68
N GLY A 64 -0.48 -11.38 3.92
CA GLY A 64 -0.40 -10.07 4.56
C GLY A 64 0.91 -9.85 5.32
N ARG A 65 0.92 -8.88 6.23
CA ARG A 65 2.11 -8.48 7.01
C ARG A 65 1.85 -8.42 8.53
N ASP A 66 0.70 -8.94 8.99
CA ASP A 66 0.27 -8.82 10.40
C ASP A 66 0.34 -7.35 10.92
N ALA A 67 0.11 -6.38 10.02
CA ALA A 67 0.30 -4.97 10.32
C ALA A 67 -0.65 -4.49 11.43
N THR A 68 -0.11 -3.67 12.32
CA THR A 68 -0.90 -3.05 13.39
C THR A 68 -1.86 -2.00 12.83
N LEU A 69 -2.84 -1.58 13.63
CA LEU A 69 -3.77 -0.51 13.24
C LEU A 69 -3.03 0.80 12.91
N LEU A 70 -1.95 1.11 13.63
CA LEU A 70 -1.19 2.34 13.42
C LEU A 70 -0.40 2.29 12.10
N GLN A 71 0.19 1.14 11.79
CA GLN A 71 0.84 0.90 10.49
C GLN A 71 -0.17 0.97 9.34
N TRP A 72 -1.38 0.42 9.52
CA TRP A 72 -2.44 0.57 8.51
C TRP A 72 -2.80 2.04 8.25
N ILE A 73 -2.97 2.85 9.30
CA ILE A 73 -3.23 4.29 9.14
C ILE A 73 -2.07 5.00 8.42
N ALA A 74 -0.82 4.67 8.78
CA ALA A 74 0.36 5.24 8.12
C ALA A 74 0.43 4.85 6.63
N TYR A 75 0.08 3.60 6.29
CA TYR A 75 -0.02 3.15 4.90
C TYR A 75 -1.07 3.94 4.11
N GLU A 76 -2.30 4.06 4.64
CA GLU A 76 -3.38 4.80 3.98
C GLU A 76 -3.00 6.27 3.74
N GLU A 77 -2.30 6.91 4.69
CA GLU A 77 -1.80 8.28 4.52
C GLU A 77 -0.81 8.38 3.34
N GLU A 78 0.16 7.49 3.26
CA GLU A 78 1.15 7.50 2.17
C GLU A 78 0.53 7.11 0.83
N TYR A 79 -0.42 6.17 0.82
CA TYR A 79 -1.16 5.78 -0.37
C TYR A 79 -1.98 6.94 -0.93
N PHE A 80 -2.77 7.61 -0.09
CA PHE A 80 -3.54 8.79 -0.49
C PHE A 80 -2.65 9.96 -0.92
N ARG A 81 -1.47 10.13 -0.29
CA ARG A 81 -0.47 11.13 -0.69
C ARG A 81 0.13 10.85 -2.07
N ALA A 82 0.21 9.59 -2.48
CA ALA A 82 0.87 9.19 -3.72
C ALA A 82 0.05 9.52 -4.98
N GLY A 83 -1.29 9.50 -4.90
CA GLY A 83 -2.18 9.94 -5.99
C GLY A 83 -3.50 9.19 -6.03
#